data_AF-A0A7S0C7B2-F1
#
_entry.id   AF-A0A7S0C7B2-F1
#
_cell.length_a   1.000
_cell.length_b   1.000
_cell.length_c   1.000
_cell.angle_alpha   90.00
_cell.angle_beta   90.00
_cell.angle_gamma   90.00
#
_symmetry.space_group_name_H-M   'P 1'
#
loop_
_entity.id
_entity.type
_entity.pdbx_description
1 polymer ?
#
loop_
_entity_poly.entity_id
_entity_poly.type
_entity_poly.pdbx_seq_one_letter_code
_entity_poly.pdbx_strand_id
1 'polypeptide(L)'
;MNLNSFCKDVKECEGATKLIKMLAEKGIPIAIATSSRTISVQKKRLRHEHIFQPMTTIVTGDDPLVKKGKPAPDIYLEAARRLGIKPEDCLVFEDSTSGCQSGKAAGCAVIAVPDSRMEKSIFDEISDQVLDSLNEFDPAAWGL
;
A
#
# COMPACT_ATOMS: atom_id res chain seq x y z
N MET A 1 -26.81 0.20 8.79
CA MET A 1 -25.59 0.83 9.34
C MET A 1 -24.72 1.26 8.16
N ASN A 2 -24.41 2.55 8.00
CA ASN A 2 -23.62 3.03 6.84
C ASN A 2 -22.13 2.94 7.19
N LEU A 3 -21.39 1.99 6.63
CA LEU A 3 -19.94 1.85 6.82
C LEU A 3 -19.17 3.16 6.59
N ASN A 4 -19.68 4.07 5.74
CA ASN A 4 -19.04 5.36 5.50
C ASN A 4 -19.11 6.34 6.69
N SER A 5 -20.02 6.15 7.66
CA SER A 5 -20.08 7.04 8.83
C SER A 5 -18.90 6.84 9.77
N PHE A 6 -18.31 5.63 9.78
CA PHE A 6 -17.15 5.29 10.60
C PHE A 6 -15.82 5.74 10.01
N CYS A 7 -15.75 6.02 8.70
CA CYS A 7 -14.51 6.49 8.06
C CYS A 7 -13.92 7.77 8.70
N LYS A 8 -14.72 8.52 9.47
CA LYS A 8 -14.26 9.74 10.16
C LYS A 8 -13.43 9.46 11.41
N ASP A 9 -13.56 8.26 11.99
CA ASP A 9 -12.94 7.86 13.26
C ASP A 9 -11.84 6.80 13.08
N VAL A 10 -11.61 6.37 11.84
CA VAL A 10 -10.55 5.41 11.51
C VAL A 10 -9.21 6.12 11.65
N LYS A 11 -8.33 5.55 12.48
CA LYS A 11 -6.94 5.99 12.61
C LYS A 11 -6.10 5.33 11.53
N GLU A 12 -5.02 5.99 11.15
CA GLU A 12 -3.97 5.37 10.34
C GLU A 12 -3.36 4.15 11.04
N CYS A 13 -2.81 3.23 10.24
CA CYS A 13 -2.06 2.10 10.77
C CYS A 13 -0.85 2.61 11.56
N GLU A 14 -0.48 1.87 12.60
CA GLU A 14 0.63 2.23 13.46
C GLU A 14 1.93 2.34 12.63
N GLY A 15 2.63 3.47 12.77
CA GLY A 15 3.87 3.76 12.03
C GLY A 15 3.68 4.36 10.62
N ALA A 16 2.45 4.39 10.06
CA ALA A 16 2.22 4.87 8.69
C ALA A 16 2.73 6.29 8.47
N THR A 17 2.29 7.25 9.30
CA THR A 17 2.69 8.67 9.18
C THR A 17 4.21 8.84 9.29
N LYS A 18 4.87 8.08 10.17
CA LYS A 18 6.34 8.11 10.35
C LYS A 18 7.05 7.61 9.09
N LEU A 19 6.64 6.45 8.57
CA LEU A 19 7.20 5.84 7.38
C LEU A 19 7.07 6.78 6.16
N ILE A 20 5.86 7.28 5.91
CA ILE A 20 5.56 8.10 4.74
C ILE A 20 6.33 9.41 4.77
N LYS A 21 6.41 10.06 5.94
CA LYS A 21 7.20 11.27 6.11
C LYS A 21 8.69 11.01 5.85
N MET A 22 9.24 9.93 6.40
CA MET A 22 10.65 9.56 6.20
C MET A 22 10.97 9.30 4.72
N LEU A 23 10.12 8.53 4.02
CA LEU A 23 10.28 8.27 2.58
C LEU A 23 10.22 9.57 1.76
N ALA A 24 9.27 10.45 2.08
CA ALA A 24 9.14 11.74 1.42
C ALA A 24 10.34 12.67 1.64
N GLU A 25 10.88 12.72 2.87
CA GLU A 25 12.08 13.50 3.21
C GLU A 25 13.33 13.00 2.47
N LYS A 26 13.41 11.70 2.18
CA LYS A 26 14.45 11.09 1.34
C LYS A 26 14.22 11.26 -0.17
N GLY A 27 13.10 11.87 -0.58
CA GLY A 27 12.75 12.02 -1.99
C GLY A 27 12.34 10.72 -2.69
N ILE A 28 11.98 9.68 -1.93
CA ILE A 28 11.52 8.41 -2.48
C ILE A 28 10.08 8.58 -2.97
N PRO A 29 9.77 8.31 -4.25
CA PRO A 29 8.40 8.45 -4.77
C PRO A 29 7.44 7.43 -4.14
N ILE A 30 6.24 7.88 -3.78
CA ILE A 30 5.23 7.05 -3.08
C ILE A 30 3.94 7.03 -3.89
N ALA A 31 3.37 5.84 -4.06
CA ALA A 31 2.05 5.64 -4.66
C ALA A 31 1.11 4.85 -3.74
N ILE A 32 -0.19 5.07 -3.93
CA ILE A 32 -1.25 4.22 -3.37
C ILE A 32 -1.80 3.32 -4.48
N ALA A 33 -1.84 2.02 -4.22
CA ALA A 33 -2.48 1.02 -5.08
C ALA A 33 -3.56 0.26 -4.29
N THR A 34 -4.83 0.64 -4.46
CA THR A 34 -5.94 0.13 -3.62
C THR A 34 -7.09 -0.44 -4.44
N SER A 35 -7.66 -1.58 -4.02
CA SER A 35 -8.92 -2.11 -4.57
C SER A 35 -10.14 -1.24 -4.23
N SER A 36 -9.97 -0.24 -3.36
CA SER A 36 -11.03 0.74 -3.06
C SER A 36 -11.33 1.59 -4.29
N ARG A 37 -12.60 2.02 -4.39
CA ARG A 37 -13.04 2.97 -5.41
C ARG A 37 -12.55 4.38 -5.12
N THR A 38 -12.45 5.20 -6.17
CA THR A 38 -12.04 6.62 -6.09
C THR A 38 -12.84 7.39 -5.04
N ILE A 39 -14.15 7.20 -4.98
CA ILE A 39 -15.01 7.89 -4.01
C ILE A 39 -14.65 7.56 -2.55
N SER A 40 -14.23 6.33 -2.27
CA SER A 40 -13.83 5.90 -0.93
C SER A 40 -12.49 6.50 -0.55
N VAL A 41 -11.54 6.57 -1.49
CA VAL A 41 -10.24 7.23 -1.28
C VAL A 41 -10.43 8.71 -0.98
N GLN A 42 -11.24 9.43 -1.77
CA GLN A 42 -11.48 10.86 -1.54
C GLN A 42 -12.08 11.14 -0.15
N LYS A 43 -12.99 10.29 0.33
CA LYS A 43 -13.52 10.42 1.71
C LYS A 43 -12.43 10.26 2.77
N LYS A 44 -11.50 9.32 2.60
CA LYS A 44 -10.37 9.12 3.52
C LYS A 44 -9.42 10.32 3.50
N ARG A 45 -9.16 10.91 2.34
CA ARG A 45 -8.29 12.09 2.20
C ARG A 45 -8.74 13.29 3.04
N LEU A 46 -10.05 13.50 3.21
CA LEU A 46 -10.60 14.61 4.00
C LEU A 46 -10.11 14.66 5.46
N ARG A 47 -9.67 13.54 6.04
CA ARG A 47 -9.17 13.48 7.43
C ARG A 47 -7.69 13.15 7.54
N HIS A 48 -7.10 12.59 6.49
CA HIS A 48 -5.70 12.15 6.49
C HIS A 48 -4.87 12.89 5.45
N GLU A 49 -5.22 14.13 5.09
CA GLU A 49 -4.53 14.90 4.05
C GLU A 49 -3.01 14.91 4.24
N HIS A 50 -2.53 15.06 5.47
CA HIS A 50 -1.12 15.01 5.83
C HIS A 50 -0.40 13.70 5.42
N ILE A 51 -1.12 12.56 5.41
CA ILE A 51 -0.60 11.25 5.00
C ILE A 51 -0.64 11.11 3.48
N PHE A 52 -1.67 11.66 2.83
CA PHE A 52 -1.85 11.57 1.38
C PHE A 52 -1.04 12.61 0.59
N GLN A 53 -0.65 13.72 1.21
CA GLN A 53 0.05 14.82 0.53
C GLN A 53 1.36 14.37 -0.16
N PRO A 54 2.19 13.50 0.44
CA PRO A 54 3.39 12.99 -0.23
C PRO A 54 3.09 11.95 -1.33
N MET A 55 1.87 11.43 -1.42
CA MET A 55 1.46 10.36 -2.35
C MET A 55 0.69 10.94 -3.53
N THR A 56 1.42 11.48 -4.50
CA THR A 56 0.81 12.14 -5.67
C THR A 56 0.23 11.16 -6.68
N THR A 57 0.65 9.89 -6.62
CA THR A 57 0.14 8.82 -7.48
C THR A 57 -0.83 7.93 -6.73
N ILE A 58 -2.08 7.85 -7.20
CA ILE A 58 -3.12 6.99 -6.64
C ILE A 58 -3.74 6.17 -7.78
N VAL A 59 -3.74 4.86 -7.63
CA VAL A 59 -4.42 3.90 -8.50
C VAL A 59 -5.49 3.19 -7.68
N THR A 60 -6.73 3.24 -8.16
CA THR A 60 -7.91 2.72 -7.47
C THR A 60 -8.47 1.49 -8.18
N GLY A 61 -9.34 0.74 -7.51
CA GLY A 61 -9.93 -0.48 -8.10
C GLY A 61 -10.92 -0.19 -9.22
N ASP A 62 -11.37 1.07 -9.36
CA ASP A 62 -12.17 1.56 -10.48
C ASP A 62 -11.34 2.34 -11.52
N ASP A 63 -10.02 2.24 -11.46
CA ASP A 63 -9.14 2.80 -12.48
C ASP A 63 -9.33 2.06 -13.81
N PRO A 64 -9.51 2.77 -14.94
CA PRO A 64 -9.79 2.13 -16.23
C PRO A 64 -8.64 1.25 -16.73
N LEU A 65 -7.41 1.41 -16.25
CA LEU A 65 -6.26 0.57 -16.62
C LEU A 65 -6.13 -0.67 -15.74
N VAL A 66 -6.84 -0.75 -14.62
CA VAL A 66 -6.92 -1.95 -13.78
C VAL A 66 -8.04 -2.85 -14.32
N LYS A 67 -7.69 -3.77 -15.24
CA LYS A 67 -8.66 -4.66 -15.87
C LYS A 67 -9.02 -5.84 -14.97
N LYS A 68 -8.06 -6.31 -14.17
CA LYS A 68 -8.23 -7.35 -13.18
C LYS A 68 -7.76 -6.83 -11.82
N GLY A 69 -8.61 -6.94 -10.81
CA GLY A 69 -8.24 -6.63 -9.43
C GLY A 69 -7.26 -7.65 -8.84
N LYS A 70 -6.71 -7.32 -7.68
CA LYS A 70 -5.87 -8.24 -6.87
C LYS A 70 -6.56 -9.62 -6.76
N PRO A 71 -5.86 -10.74 -7.00
CA PRO A 71 -4.40 -10.89 -7.04
C PRO A 71 -3.73 -10.65 -8.41
N ALA A 72 -4.45 -10.18 -9.42
CA ALA A 72 -3.80 -9.79 -10.68
C ALA A 72 -2.87 -8.58 -10.47
N PRO A 73 -1.78 -8.45 -11.26
CA PRO A 73 -0.74 -7.46 -11.01
C PRO A 73 -1.09 -6.04 -11.49
N ASP A 74 -2.18 -5.89 -12.23
CA ASP A 74 -2.55 -4.68 -12.98
C ASP A 74 -2.39 -3.39 -12.16
N ILE A 75 -2.81 -3.40 -10.89
CA ILE A 75 -2.82 -2.22 -10.03
C ILE A 75 -1.41 -1.74 -9.65
N TYR A 76 -0.48 -2.65 -9.40
CA TYR A 76 0.92 -2.30 -9.09
C TYR A 76 1.71 -1.97 -10.34
N LEU A 77 1.45 -2.67 -11.45
CA LEU A 77 2.03 -2.33 -12.75
C LEU A 77 1.64 -0.90 -13.16
N GLU A 78 0.37 -0.54 -12.98
CA GLU A 78 -0.09 0.82 -13.28
C GLU A 78 0.48 1.86 -12.31
N ALA A 79 0.60 1.54 -11.02
CA ALA A 79 1.22 2.44 -10.04
C ALA A 79 2.70 2.70 -10.37
N ALA A 80 3.48 1.65 -10.63
CA ALA A 80 4.88 1.74 -11.04
C ALA A 80 5.04 2.54 -12.33
N ARG A 81 4.19 2.28 -13.34
CA ARG A 81 4.17 3.03 -14.61
C ARG A 81 3.91 4.53 -14.39
N ARG A 82 2.97 4.91 -13.52
CA ARG A 82 2.69 6.32 -13.18
C ARG A 82 3.83 7.00 -12.44
N LEU A 83 4.54 6.26 -11.59
CA LEU A 83 5.75 6.74 -10.93
C LEU A 83 6.95 6.85 -11.89
N GLY A 84 6.91 6.17 -13.04
CA GLY A 84 8.05 6.07 -13.95
C GLY A 84 9.15 5.14 -13.40
N ILE A 85 8.79 4.21 -12.52
CA ILE A 85 9.69 3.26 -11.86
C ILE A 85 9.38 1.85 -12.37
N LYS A 86 10.38 0.99 -12.47
CA LYS A 86 10.13 -0.42 -12.80
C LYS A 86 9.56 -1.15 -11.59
N PRO A 87 8.68 -2.16 -11.78
CA PRO A 87 8.16 -2.94 -10.66
C PRO A 87 9.24 -3.60 -9.80
N GLU A 88 10.34 -4.07 -10.40
CA GLU A 88 11.49 -4.68 -9.71
C GLU A 88 12.21 -3.73 -8.73
N ASP A 89 12.06 -2.41 -8.92
CA ASP A 89 12.62 -1.37 -8.06
C ASP A 89 11.57 -0.82 -7.06
N CYS A 90 10.42 -1.47 -6.94
CA CYS A 90 9.32 -1.07 -6.05
C CYS A 90 9.22 -1.98 -4.82
N LEU A 91 9.03 -1.36 -3.65
CA LEU A 91 8.70 -2.01 -2.39
C LEU A 91 7.21 -1.79 -2.06
N VAL A 92 6.44 -2.86 -1.98
CA VAL A 92 5.00 -2.84 -1.70
C VAL A 92 4.74 -3.22 -0.24
N PHE A 93 3.93 -2.41 0.46
CA PHE A 93 3.39 -2.75 1.78
C PHE A 93 1.94 -3.20 1.63
N GLU A 94 1.57 -4.37 2.18
CA GLU A 94 0.23 -4.96 2.03
C GLU A 94 -0.28 -5.65 3.29
N ASP A 95 -1.59 -5.60 3.53
CA ASP A 95 -2.26 -6.25 4.68
C ASP A 95 -3.00 -7.53 4.28
N SER A 96 -3.12 -7.79 2.98
CA SER A 96 -3.93 -8.88 2.44
C SER A 96 -3.12 -9.88 1.62
N THR A 97 -3.50 -11.15 1.65
CA THR A 97 -2.84 -12.21 0.87
C THR A 97 -2.97 -11.96 -0.63
N SER A 98 -4.15 -11.54 -1.09
CA SER A 98 -4.39 -11.21 -2.50
C SER A 98 -3.58 -10.00 -2.95
N GLY A 99 -3.36 -9.01 -2.09
CA GLY A 99 -2.48 -7.90 -2.38
C GLY A 99 -1.01 -8.28 -2.40
N CYS A 100 -0.55 -9.10 -1.45
CA CYS A 100 0.81 -9.63 -1.49
C CYS A 100 1.07 -10.40 -2.79
N GLN A 101 0.16 -11.32 -3.15
CA GLN A 101 0.22 -12.06 -4.42
C GLN A 101 0.25 -11.13 -5.64
N SER A 102 -0.56 -10.07 -5.64
CA SER A 102 -0.57 -9.07 -6.72
C SER A 102 0.75 -8.31 -6.85
N GLY A 103 1.35 -7.91 -5.72
CA GLY A 103 2.68 -7.28 -5.69
C GLY A 103 3.77 -8.19 -6.25
N LYS A 104 3.80 -9.46 -5.79
CA LYS A 104 4.75 -10.45 -6.31
C LYS A 104 4.53 -10.73 -7.80
N ALA A 105 3.28 -10.87 -8.24
CA ALA A 105 2.94 -11.09 -9.64
C ALA A 105 3.33 -9.91 -10.54
N ALA A 106 3.41 -8.70 -9.99
CA ALA A 106 3.90 -7.52 -10.70
C ALA A 106 5.43 -7.46 -10.78
N GLY A 107 6.15 -8.28 -10.02
CA GLY A 107 7.61 -8.27 -9.91
C GLY A 107 8.16 -7.39 -8.79
N CYS A 108 7.30 -6.88 -7.89
CA CYS A 108 7.74 -6.06 -6.76
C CYS A 108 8.30 -6.91 -5.61
N ALA A 109 9.14 -6.29 -4.78
CA ALA A 109 9.33 -6.74 -3.41
C ALA A 109 8.08 -6.41 -2.57
N VAL A 110 7.73 -7.30 -1.62
CA VAL A 110 6.50 -7.20 -0.83
C VAL A 110 6.81 -7.41 0.64
N ILE A 111 6.38 -6.46 1.46
CA ILE A 111 6.32 -6.56 2.92
C ILE A 111 4.85 -6.69 3.32
N ALA A 112 4.52 -7.77 4.02
CA ALA A 112 3.21 -7.95 4.62
C ALA A 112 3.12 -7.27 5.99
N VAL A 113 2.03 -6.56 6.23
CA VAL A 113 1.68 -5.93 7.51
C VAL A 113 0.22 -6.31 7.82
N PRO A 114 -0.04 -7.59 8.13
CA PRO A 114 -1.39 -8.09 8.32
C PRO A 114 -2.06 -7.49 9.55
N ASP A 115 -3.40 -7.41 9.51
CA ASP A 115 -4.19 -7.07 10.69
C ASP A 115 -3.93 -8.08 11.82
N SER A 116 -3.85 -7.61 13.07
CA SER A 116 -3.52 -8.44 14.23
C SER A 116 -4.46 -9.61 14.49
N ARG A 117 -5.64 -9.63 13.85
CA ARG A 117 -6.61 -10.74 13.90
C ARG A 117 -6.31 -11.85 12.89
N MET A 118 -5.34 -11.65 11.99
CA MET A 118 -4.98 -12.62 10.96
C MET A 118 -3.84 -13.52 11.43
N GLU A 119 -3.84 -14.75 10.92
CA GLU A 119 -2.74 -15.69 11.12
C GLU A 119 -1.58 -15.29 10.19
N LYS A 120 -0.43 -14.97 10.78
CA LYS A 120 0.70 -14.38 10.06
C LYS A 120 1.43 -15.37 9.17
N SER A 121 1.46 -16.66 9.53
CA SER A 121 2.18 -17.67 8.76
C SER A 121 1.61 -17.87 7.36
N ILE A 122 0.35 -17.46 7.12
CA ILE A 122 -0.24 -17.39 5.78
C ILE A 122 0.58 -16.49 4.82
N PHE A 123 1.30 -15.49 5.34
CA PHE A 123 2.05 -14.52 4.55
C PHE A 123 3.52 -14.91 4.32
N ASP A 124 4.06 -15.85 5.09
CA ASP A 124 5.48 -16.22 5.07
C ASP A 124 5.94 -16.73 3.69
N GLU A 125 5.08 -17.49 3.00
CA GLU A 125 5.36 -18.06 1.68
C GLU A 125 5.05 -17.09 0.51
N ILE A 126 4.47 -15.93 0.80
CA ILE A 126 3.96 -14.98 -0.22
C ILE A 126 4.78 -13.68 -0.22
N SER A 127 5.25 -13.25 0.94
CA SER A 127 5.93 -11.96 1.12
C SER A 127 7.42 -12.15 1.39
N ASP A 128 8.22 -11.12 1.13
CA ASP A 128 9.65 -11.11 1.38
C ASP A 128 9.96 -10.79 2.86
N GLN A 129 9.03 -10.16 3.56
CA GLN A 129 9.08 -9.90 5.01
C GLN A 129 7.67 -9.73 5.57
N VAL A 130 7.44 -10.19 6.80
CA VAL A 130 6.20 -9.94 7.57
C VAL A 130 6.52 -9.05 8.77
N LEU A 131 5.73 -8.01 9.00
CA LEU A 131 5.86 -7.08 10.11
C LEU A 131 4.55 -7.02 10.92
N ASP A 132 4.67 -6.77 12.22
CA ASP A 132 3.50 -6.57 13.09
C ASP A 132 2.97 -5.14 12.99
N SER A 133 3.86 -4.21 12.63
CA SER A 133 3.60 -2.78 12.56
C SER A 133 4.60 -2.11 11.63
N LEU A 134 4.21 -1.01 10.98
CA LEU A 134 5.14 -0.22 10.17
C LEU A 134 6.24 0.44 11.01
N ASN A 135 6.10 0.46 12.34
CA ASN A 135 7.17 0.90 13.24
C ASN A 135 8.40 -0.01 13.24
N GLU A 136 8.25 -1.27 12.83
CA GLU A 136 9.32 -2.27 12.79
C GLU A 136 10.12 -2.24 11.49
N PHE A 137 9.66 -1.47 10.49
CA PHE A 137 10.34 -1.35 9.22
C PHE A 137 11.72 -0.70 9.40
N ASP A 138 12.77 -1.45 9.03
CA ASP A 138 14.14 -0.96 8.95
C ASP A 138 14.49 -0.60 7.49
N PRO A 139 14.57 0.70 7.13
CA PRO A 139 14.90 1.11 5.77
C PRO A 139 16.28 0.63 5.30
N ALA A 140 17.25 0.48 6.22
CA ALA A 140 18.61 0.11 5.85
C ALA A 140 18.70 -1.33 5.30
N ALA A 141 17.87 -2.25 5.81
CA ALA A 141 17.76 -3.62 5.31
C ALA A 141 17.26 -3.68 3.84
N TRP A 142 16.64 -2.60 3.37
CA TRP A 142 16.06 -2.47 2.03
C TRP A 142 16.83 -1.47 1.14
N GLY A 143 17.99 -1.00 1.58
CA GLY A 143 18.83 -0.07 0.81
C GLY A 143 18.27 1.36 0.72
N LEU A 144 17.42 1.77 1.66
CA LEU A 144 16.77 3.09 1.72
C LEU A 144 17.41 4.07 2.70
#